data_AF-A0A2A4YE69-F1
#
_entry.id   AF-A0A2A4YE69-F1
#
_cell.length_a   1.000
_cell.length_b   1.000
_cell.length_c   1.000
_cell.angle_alpha   90.00
_cell.angle_beta   90.00
_cell.angle_gamma   90.00
#
_symmetry.space_group_name_H-M   'P 1'
#
loop_
_entity.id
_entity.type
_entity.pdbx_description
1 polymer ?
#
loop_
_entity_poly.entity_id
_entity_poly.type
_entity_poly.pdbx_seq_one_letter_code
_entity_poly.pdbx_strand_id
1 'polypeptide(L)'
;MLPPCRWFHLYLLRQAFATQLMRPIDILTIQHLIISGWDVDRVFKLTIQSFDDVHNAPNAAGPIPDRVPEFEDFFEMTHIMREFQLRGALHIGSSVVKVNNGSGDYTDKKDEESLSDFKHKFNSMRLIFPSDEKDSKKLADLLVGTKRSGKRYVLDIDLGFNKDAEMGLMPRSVLGCMYYLSLGIIPPIQDISMGNIPLVKDKDGKIYNWQELLGGLFTVSSSQSYPSNPFVAVKYRDHWYYIDNNDICTKRTFVLLQQLYSLQSSEAKTLPTLLTIPLGG
;
A
#
# COMPACT_ATOMS: atom_id res chain seq x y z
N MET A 1 -15.30 -13.69 36.79
CA MET A 1 -16.25 -13.97 35.70
C MET A 1 -16.84 -12.64 35.24
N LEU A 2 -16.51 -12.17 34.04
CA LEU A 2 -17.09 -10.97 33.43
C LEU A 2 -18.29 -11.38 32.55
N PRO A 3 -19.36 -10.56 32.48
CA PRO A 3 -20.67 -10.99 31.99
C PRO A 3 -20.73 -11.22 30.46
N PRO A 4 -21.65 -12.08 30.01
CA PRO A 4 -21.71 -12.64 28.65
C PRO A 4 -21.95 -11.62 27.51
N CYS A 5 -22.37 -10.39 27.81
CA CYS A 5 -22.62 -9.37 26.79
C CYS A 5 -21.34 -8.74 26.19
N ARG A 6 -20.17 -8.93 26.81
CA ARG A 6 -18.89 -8.46 26.25
C ARG A 6 -18.38 -9.33 25.09
N TRP A 7 -18.74 -10.61 25.04
CA TRP A 7 -18.28 -11.55 24.00
C TRP A 7 -18.88 -11.26 22.63
N PHE A 8 -20.15 -10.87 22.56
CA PHE A 8 -20.79 -10.50 21.30
C PHE A 8 -20.22 -9.19 20.73
N HIS A 9 -19.93 -8.23 21.61
CA HIS A 9 -19.26 -6.99 21.22
C HIS A 9 -17.80 -7.23 20.80
N LEU A 10 -17.07 -8.13 21.46
CA LEU A 10 -15.70 -8.54 21.10
C LEU A 10 -15.65 -9.36 19.79
N TYR A 11 -16.69 -10.13 19.49
CA TYR A 11 -16.82 -10.93 18.26
C TYR A 11 -17.17 -10.04 17.05
N LEU A 12 -18.07 -9.07 17.23
CA LEU A 12 -18.34 -8.03 16.23
C LEU A 12 -17.15 -7.08 16.07
N LEU A 13 -16.41 -6.76 17.15
CA LEU A 13 -15.11 -6.09 17.06
C LEU A 13 -14.11 -6.94 16.28
N ARG A 14 -14.02 -8.26 16.51
CA ARG A 14 -13.16 -9.18 15.74
C ARG A 14 -13.53 -9.26 14.26
N GLN A 15 -14.82 -9.30 13.94
CA GLN A 15 -15.29 -9.34 12.55
C GLN A 15 -15.09 -7.99 11.86
N ALA A 16 -15.50 -6.87 12.48
CA ALA A 16 -15.24 -5.54 11.96
C ALA A 16 -13.73 -5.27 11.81
N PHE A 17 -12.92 -5.74 12.76
CA PHE A 17 -11.46 -5.69 12.74
C PHE A 17 -10.87 -6.50 11.58
N ALA A 18 -11.33 -7.74 11.39
CA ALA A 18 -10.91 -8.57 10.26
C ALA A 18 -11.34 -7.95 8.93
N THR A 19 -12.57 -7.44 8.83
CA THR A 19 -13.08 -6.76 7.64
C THR A 19 -12.27 -5.51 7.32
N GLN A 20 -11.86 -4.73 8.32
CA GLN A 20 -11.07 -3.50 8.15
C GLN A 20 -9.65 -3.79 7.67
N LEU A 21 -9.01 -4.86 8.17
CA LEU A 21 -7.70 -5.29 7.70
C LEU A 21 -7.70 -5.85 6.26
N MET A 22 -8.85 -6.37 5.80
CA MET A 22 -9.01 -6.94 4.46
C MET A 22 -9.37 -5.91 3.39
N ARG A 23 -9.84 -4.70 3.77
CA ARG A 23 -10.15 -3.65 2.80
C ARG A 23 -8.87 -3.12 2.15
N PRO A 24 -8.86 -2.92 0.81
CA PRO A 24 -7.78 -2.20 0.14
C PRO A 24 -7.55 -0.84 0.79
N ILE A 25 -6.28 -0.44 0.89
CA ILE A 25 -5.92 0.88 1.43
C ILE A 25 -6.45 1.97 0.50
N ASP A 26 -7.11 2.98 1.05
CA ASP A 26 -7.60 4.12 0.28
C ASP A 26 -6.45 4.85 -0.41
N ILE A 27 -6.62 5.19 -1.69
CA ILE A 27 -5.68 5.99 -2.47
C ILE A 27 -5.39 7.31 -1.76
N LEU A 28 -6.40 7.94 -1.15
CA LEU A 28 -6.18 9.18 -0.40
C LEU A 28 -5.22 8.96 0.76
N THR A 29 -5.29 7.83 1.46
CA THR A 29 -4.34 7.49 2.52
C THR A 29 -2.91 7.36 1.96
N ILE A 30 -2.75 6.70 0.82
CA ILE A 30 -1.45 6.57 0.14
C ILE A 30 -0.89 7.94 -0.26
N GLN A 31 -1.73 8.82 -0.84
CA GLN A 31 -1.36 10.18 -1.22
C GLN A 31 -0.91 11.00 0.00
N HIS A 32 -1.69 10.97 1.09
CA HIS A 32 -1.37 11.70 2.32
C HIS A 32 -0.05 11.22 2.94
N LEU A 33 0.23 9.92 2.94
CA LEU A 33 1.52 9.41 3.43
C LEU A 33 2.69 10.00 2.66
N ILE A 34 2.61 10.03 1.32
CA ILE A 34 3.68 10.56 0.48
C ILE A 34 3.84 12.07 0.67
N ILE A 35 2.74 12.82 0.74
CA ILE A 35 2.74 14.26 0.99
C ILE A 35 3.29 14.58 2.39
N SER A 36 3.05 13.71 3.37
CA SER A 36 3.57 13.85 4.75
C SER A 36 5.08 13.57 4.88
N GLY A 37 5.75 13.22 3.78
CA GLY A 37 7.20 13.05 3.73
C GLY A 37 7.67 11.59 3.73
N TRP A 38 6.77 10.62 3.59
CA TRP A 38 7.19 9.24 3.37
C TRP A 38 7.79 9.06 1.98
N ASP A 39 8.81 8.20 1.90
CA ASP A 39 9.46 7.86 0.63
C ASP A 39 8.45 7.13 -0.29
N VAL A 40 8.24 7.66 -1.50
CA VAL A 40 7.26 7.14 -2.45
C VAL A 40 7.53 5.68 -2.81
N ASP A 41 8.81 5.29 -2.92
CA ASP A 41 9.20 3.93 -3.22
C ASP A 41 8.79 2.95 -2.12
N ARG A 42 9.03 3.30 -0.85
CA ARG A 42 8.64 2.47 0.29
C ARG A 42 7.13 2.36 0.40
N VAL A 43 6.41 3.47 0.27
CA VAL A 43 4.94 3.47 0.32
C VAL A 43 4.39 2.60 -0.80
N PHE A 44 4.77 2.85 -2.06
CA PHE A 44 4.23 2.12 -3.21
C PHE A 44 4.59 0.64 -3.19
N LYS A 45 5.84 0.28 -2.88
CA LYS A 45 6.25 -1.13 -2.78
C LYS A 45 5.44 -1.88 -1.72
N LEU A 46 5.11 -1.24 -0.61
CA LEU A 46 4.29 -1.86 0.44
C LEU A 46 2.80 -1.89 0.08
N THR A 47 2.24 -0.77 -0.39
CA THR A 47 0.78 -0.57 -0.44
C THR A 47 0.14 -0.83 -1.80
N ILE A 48 0.90 -0.92 -2.90
CA ILE A 48 0.33 -1.09 -4.24
C ILE A 48 0.69 -2.47 -4.77
N GLN A 49 -0.33 -3.26 -5.14
CA GLN A 49 -0.19 -4.59 -5.70
C GLN A 49 0.07 -4.58 -7.22
N SER A 50 -0.58 -3.67 -7.92
CA SER A 50 -0.32 -3.38 -9.33
C SER A 50 -0.60 -1.90 -9.61
N PHE A 51 0.17 -1.37 -10.55
CA PHE A 51 0.00 -0.03 -11.07
C PHE A 51 -0.09 -0.19 -12.58
N ASP A 52 -1.32 -0.23 -13.10
CA ASP A 52 -1.54 -0.63 -14.50
C ASP A 52 -1.01 -2.05 -14.74
N ASP A 53 -0.41 -2.32 -15.89
CA ASP A 53 0.28 -3.59 -16.18
C ASP A 53 1.59 -3.80 -15.39
N VAL A 54 2.05 -2.83 -14.61
CA VAL A 54 3.26 -2.97 -13.79
C VAL A 54 2.93 -3.64 -12.46
N HIS A 55 3.28 -4.92 -12.37
CA HIS A 55 2.96 -5.76 -11.23
C HIS A 55 3.96 -5.66 -10.09
N ASN A 56 3.46 -5.59 -8.86
CA ASN A 56 4.26 -5.67 -7.64
C ASN A 56 3.91 -6.96 -6.91
N ALA A 57 4.47 -8.08 -7.35
CA ALA A 57 4.28 -9.40 -6.75
C ALA A 57 2.85 -9.68 -6.28
N PRO A 58 1.85 -9.67 -7.19
CA PRO A 58 0.44 -9.76 -6.81
C PRO A 58 0.12 -11.04 -6.03
N ASN A 59 0.85 -12.14 -6.28
CA ASN A 59 0.65 -13.41 -5.59
C ASN A 59 1.22 -13.42 -4.15
N ALA A 60 2.03 -12.43 -3.78
CA ALA A 60 2.65 -12.31 -2.45
C ALA A 60 1.76 -11.62 -1.40
N ALA A 61 0.51 -11.30 -1.74
CA ALA A 61 -0.46 -10.70 -0.82
C ALA A 61 -1.28 -11.73 -0.02
N GLY A 62 -0.93 -13.02 -0.11
CA GLY A 62 -1.59 -14.15 0.56
C GLY A 62 -0.58 -15.18 1.11
N PRO A 63 -0.91 -16.49 1.13
CA PRO A 63 0.05 -17.54 1.46
C PRO A 63 1.31 -17.46 0.58
N ILE A 64 2.41 -18.06 1.04
CA ILE A 64 3.68 -18.08 0.31
C ILE A 64 3.42 -18.53 -1.14
N PRO A 65 3.77 -17.71 -2.15
CA PRO A 65 3.51 -18.04 -3.55
C PRO A 65 4.17 -19.35 -3.97
N ASP A 66 3.58 -20.08 -4.92
CA ASP A 66 4.19 -21.32 -5.45
C ASP A 66 5.24 -21.06 -6.56
N ARG A 67 5.34 -19.81 -7.03
CA ARG A 67 6.26 -19.38 -8.09
C ARG A 67 6.86 -18.02 -7.76
N VAL A 68 8.04 -17.74 -8.33
CA VAL A 68 8.67 -16.42 -8.23
C VAL A 68 7.74 -15.35 -8.82
N PRO A 69 7.39 -14.31 -8.04
CA PRO A 69 6.53 -13.24 -8.53
C PRO A 69 7.28 -12.25 -9.43
N GLU A 70 6.54 -11.51 -10.25
CA GLU A 70 7.04 -10.38 -11.05
C GLU A 70 6.97 -9.09 -10.21
N PHE A 71 8.07 -8.34 -10.13
CA PHE A 71 8.15 -7.09 -9.36
C PHE A 71 9.23 -6.11 -9.83
N GLU A 72 10.13 -6.53 -10.71
CA GLU A 72 11.33 -5.79 -11.09
C GLU A 72 11.02 -4.46 -11.76
N ASP A 73 10.09 -4.46 -12.72
CA ASP A 73 9.63 -3.24 -13.41
C ASP A 73 8.95 -2.27 -12.43
N PHE A 74 8.22 -2.80 -11.44
CA PHE A 74 7.62 -1.98 -10.38
C PHE A 74 8.68 -1.34 -9.47
N PHE A 75 9.74 -2.08 -9.16
CA PHE A 75 10.84 -1.59 -8.34
C PHE A 75 11.64 -0.52 -9.06
N GLU A 76 11.83 -0.68 -10.37
CA GLU A 76 12.44 0.33 -11.22
C GLU A 76 11.56 1.59 -11.33
N MET A 77 10.26 1.42 -11.60
CA MET A 77 9.28 2.51 -11.63
C MET A 77 9.33 3.34 -10.33
N THR A 78 9.25 2.66 -9.18
CA THR A 78 9.26 3.33 -7.87
C THR A 78 10.60 3.98 -7.53
N HIS A 79 11.72 3.41 -7.99
CA HIS A 79 13.03 4.02 -7.85
C HIS A 79 13.13 5.35 -8.62
N ILE A 80 12.68 5.38 -9.87
CA ILE A 80 12.65 6.62 -10.67
C ILE A 80 11.73 7.67 -10.02
N MET A 81 10.55 7.25 -9.54
CA MET A 81 9.66 8.14 -8.79
C MET A 81 10.34 8.74 -7.56
N ARG A 82 11.13 7.94 -6.84
CA ARG A 82 11.88 8.42 -5.67
C ARG A 82 12.92 9.48 -6.03
N GLU A 83 13.64 9.30 -7.13
CA GLU A 83 14.60 10.31 -7.62
C GLU A 83 13.92 11.63 -8.00
N PHE A 84 12.71 11.59 -8.55
CA PHE A 84 11.92 12.79 -8.80
C PHE A 84 11.35 13.39 -7.50
N GLN A 85 10.94 12.57 -6.54
CA GLN A 85 10.46 13.03 -5.23
C GLN A 85 11.55 13.78 -4.47
N LEU A 86 12.78 13.24 -4.43
CA LEU A 86 13.92 13.84 -3.73
C LEU A 86 14.29 15.23 -4.26
N ARG A 87 14.06 15.47 -5.55
CA ARG A 87 14.31 16.76 -6.23
C ARG A 87 13.09 17.69 -6.25
N GLY A 88 11.96 17.28 -5.66
CA GLY A 88 10.70 18.03 -5.67
C GLY A 88 10.03 18.11 -7.05
N ALA A 89 10.40 17.22 -7.98
CA ALA A 89 9.91 17.19 -9.35
C ALA A 89 8.71 16.25 -9.56
N LEU A 90 8.46 15.35 -8.61
CA LEU A 90 7.27 14.50 -8.59
C LEU A 90 6.11 15.20 -7.88
N HIS A 91 4.96 15.28 -8.55
CA HIS A 91 3.71 15.71 -7.93
C HIS A 91 2.68 14.58 -8.00
N ILE A 92 2.07 14.26 -6.87
CA ILE A 92 1.01 13.28 -6.73
C ILE A 92 -0.21 14.00 -6.13
N GLY A 93 -1.38 13.82 -6.71
CA GLY A 93 -2.62 14.37 -6.19
C GLY A 93 -3.84 13.63 -6.73
N SER A 94 -5.03 14.05 -6.36
CA SER A 94 -6.27 13.46 -6.89
C SER A 94 -6.68 14.17 -8.18
N SER A 95 -7.20 13.41 -9.15
CA SER A 95 -7.82 14.01 -10.33
C SER A 95 -9.26 14.39 -10.01
N VAL A 96 -9.59 15.68 -10.01
CA VAL A 96 -10.97 16.12 -9.83
C VAL A 96 -11.71 15.89 -11.15
N VAL A 97 -12.48 14.81 -11.24
CA VAL A 97 -13.43 14.63 -12.34
C VAL A 97 -14.55 15.65 -12.15
N LYS A 98 -14.61 16.67 -13.01
CA LYS A 98 -15.80 17.52 -13.11
C LYS A 98 -16.91 16.64 -13.68
N VAL A 99 -17.92 16.34 -12.86
CA VAL A 99 -19.18 15.82 -13.38
C VAL A 99 -19.76 16.93 -14.24
N ASN A 100 -19.77 16.74 -15.55
CA ASN A 100 -20.62 17.54 -16.42
C ASN A 100 -22.06 17.16 -16.06
N ASN A 101 -22.66 17.88 -15.11
CA ASN A 101 -24.11 17.91 -15.01
C ASN A 101 -24.58 18.54 -16.32
N GLY A 102 -25.05 17.69 -17.24
CA GLY A 102 -25.65 18.11 -18.48
C GLY A 102 -26.71 19.17 -18.21
N SER A 103 -26.69 20.21 -19.03
CA SER A 103 -27.74 21.22 -19.13
C SER A 103 -29.13 20.59 -19.07
N GLY A 104 -29.88 20.89 -18.00
CA GLY A 104 -31.25 20.42 -17.81
C GLY A 104 -31.87 21.10 -16.59
N ASP A 105 -32.58 22.19 -16.88
CA ASP A 105 -33.63 22.88 -16.11
C ASP A 105 -33.62 22.87 -14.57
N TYR A 106 -33.69 24.09 -14.02
CA TYR A 106 -33.84 24.35 -12.59
C TYR A 106 -35.14 23.74 -12.05
N THR A 107 -35.04 22.76 -11.15
CA THR A 107 -36.04 22.59 -10.09
C THR A 107 -35.33 22.35 -8.76
N ASP A 108 -35.63 23.23 -7.80
CA ASP A 108 -35.23 23.15 -6.40
C ASP A 108 -35.60 21.78 -5.81
N LYS A 109 -34.60 20.93 -5.61
CA LYS A 109 -34.64 19.87 -4.60
C LYS A 109 -33.37 19.94 -3.78
N LYS A 110 -33.55 20.32 -2.52
CA LYS A 110 -32.61 20.06 -1.43
C LYS A 110 -32.57 18.55 -1.19
N ASP A 111 -31.87 17.84 -2.07
CA ASP A 111 -31.57 16.44 -1.83
C ASP A 111 -30.19 16.40 -1.18
N GLU A 112 -30.18 15.84 0.03
CA GLU A 112 -28.99 15.51 0.80
C GLU A 112 -27.96 14.85 -0.13
N GLU A 113 -26.87 15.57 -0.44
CA GLU A 113 -25.71 15.05 -1.17
C GLU A 113 -25.31 13.73 -0.51
N SER A 114 -25.67 12.63 -1.14
CA SER A 114 -25.46 11.29 -0.60
C SER A 114 -23.96 11.08 -0.47
N LEU A 115 -23.50 10.69 0.72
CA LEU A 115 -22.11 10.37 1.04
C LEU A 115 -21.48 9.34 0.07
N SER A 116 -22.28 8.61 -0.71
CA SER A 116 -21.85 7.74 -1.81
C SER A 116 -21.27 8.52 -3.00
N ASP A 117 -21.83 9.67 -3.36
CA ASP A 117 -21.41 10.45 -4.53
C ASP A 117 -20.08 11.18 -4.27
N PHE A 118 -19.80 11.52 -3.01
CA PHE A 118 -18.47 12.00 -2.60
C PHE A 118 -17.39 10.93 -2.69
N LYS A 119 -17.75 9.65 -2.46
CA LYS A 119 -16.78 8.54 -2.55
C LYS A 119 -16.39 8.22 -4.00
N HIS A 120 -17.28 8.49 -4.96
CA HIS A 120 -16.97 8.43 -6.39
C HIS A 120 -16.12 9.61 -6.90
N LYS A 121 -15.91 10.65 -6.09
CA LYS A 121 -15.25 11.91 -6.49
C LYS A 121 -13.72 11.83 -6.56
N PHE A 122 -13.10 10.84 -5.91
CA PHE A 122 -11.64 10.69 -5.82
C PHE A 122 -11.16 9.28 -6.17
N ASN A 123 -11.71 8.70 -7.24
CA ASN A 123 -11.33 7.35 -7.64
C ASN A 123 -10.05 7.30 -8.49
N SER A 124 -9.29 8.39 -8.59
CA SER A 124 -8.10 8.44 -9.42
C SER A 124 -6.94 9.23 -8.81
N MET A 125 -5.73 8.72 -9.07
CA MET A 125 -4.47 9.36 -8.73
C MET A 125 -3.91 10.04 -9.97
N ARG A 126 -3.56 11.31 -9.84
CA ARG A 126 -2.80 12.05 -10.84
C ARG A 126 -1.32 12.05 -10.47
N LEU A 127 -0.49 11.65 -11.42
CA LEU A 127 0.97 11.78 -11.35
C LEU A 127 1.45 12.82 -12.35
N ILE A 128 2.36 13.69 -11.92
CA ILE A 128 3.01 14.68 -12.78
C ILE A 128 4.51 14.64 -12.52
N PHE A 129 5.30 14.51 -13.59
CA PHE A 129 6.76 14.46 -13.52
C PHE A 129 7.40 15.11 -14.77
N PRO A 130 8.70 15.44 -14.76
CA PRO A 130 9.38 16.07 -15.90
C PRO A 130 9.34 15.20 -17.16
N SER A 131 9.44 15.80 -18.35
CA SER A 131 9.40 15.07 -19.64
C SER A 131 10.70 15.14 -20.46
N ASP A 132 11.76 15.72 -19.90
CA ASP A 132 12.98 16.12 -20.62
C ASP A 132 14.20 15.24 -20.31
N GLU A 133 14.08 14.32 -19.34
CA GLU A 133 15.18 13.43 -18.93
C GLU A 133 15.04 12.01 -19.51
N LYS A 134 16.14 11.24 -19.49
CA LYS A 134 16.12 9.82 -19.91
C LYS A 134 15.18 9.01 -19.01
N ASP A 135 15.27 9.22 -17.70
CA ASP A 135 14.46 8.52 -16.71
C ASP A 135 12.98 8.92 -16.81
N SER A 136 12.68 10.15 -17.26
CA SER A 136 11.32 10.59 -17.56
C SER A 136 10.67 9.75 -18.65
N LYS A 137 11.39 9.48 -19.74
CA LYS A 137 10.89 8.65 -20.84
C LYS A 137 10.71 7.21 -20.36
N LYS A 138 11.68 6.69 -19.62
CA LYS A 138 11.60 5.34 -19.07
C LYS A 138 10.39 5.16 -18.14
N LEU A 139 10.14 6.13 -17.26
CA LEU A 139 8.95 6.11 -16.41
C LEU A 139 7.66 6.23 -17.23
N ALA A 140 7.64 7.04 -18.29
CA ALA A 140 6.49 7.15 -19.18
C ALA A 140 6.23 5.86 -19.98
N ASP A 141 7.27 5.14 -20.38
CA ASP A 141 7.16 3.86 -21.09
C ASP A 141 6.62 2.75 -20.17
N LEU A 142 6.98 2.77 -18.87
CA LEU A 142 6.43 1.87 -17.86
C LEU A 142 4.98 2.21 -17.47
N LEU A 143 4.57 3.47 -17.60
CA LEU A 143 3.26 3.96 -17.21
C LEU A 143 2.40 4.25 -18.45
N VAL A 144 1.67 3.24 -18.91
CA VAL A 144 0.81 3.35 -20.08
C VAL A 144 -0.26 4.44 -19.84
N GLY A 145 -0.60 5.18 -20.90
CA GLY A 145 -1.56 6.30 -20.82
C GLY A 145 -0.95 7.63 -20.34
N THR A 146 0.36 7.71 -20.08
CA THR A 146 1.04 8.99 -19.81
C THR A 146 0.93 9.95 -21.00
N LYS A 147 0.44 11.16 -20.74
CA LYS A 147 0.29 12.23 -21.74
C LYS A 147 1.32 13.31 -21.52
N ARG A 148 2.02 13.72 -22.58
CA ARG A 148 2.93 14.86 -22.51
C ARG A 148 2.14 16.17 -22.58
N SER A 149 2.32 17.02 -21.57
CA SER A 149 1.77 18.38 -21.52
C SER A 149 2.92 19.37 -21.30
N GLY A 150 3.43 19.92 -22.41
CA GLY A 150 4.60 20.80 -22.40
C GLY A 150 5.87 20.08 -21.93
N LYS A 151 6.42 20.55 -20.80
CA LYS A 151 7.64 20.01 -20.17
C LYS A 151 7.37 18.92 -19.12
N ARG A 152 6.14 18.43 -19.03
CA ARG A 152 5.73 17.45 -18.02
C ARG A 152 4.99 16.30 -18.66
N TYR A 153 5.17 15.11 -18.10
CA TYR A 153 4.24 14.01 -18.27
C TYR A 153 3.13 14.11 -17.22
N VAL A 154 1.91 13.77 -17.62
CA VAL A 154 0.73 13.72 -16.76
C VAL A 154 0.07 12.36 -16.97
N LEU A 155 -0.18 11.65 -15.88
CA LEU A 155 -0.96 10.42 -15.85
C LEU A 155 -2.13 10.58 -14.90
N ASP A 156 -3.32 10.20 -15.35
CA ASP A 156 -4.49 10.02 -14.51
C ASP A 156 -4.76 8.51 -14.46
N ILE A 157 -4.59 7.88 -13.29
CA ILE A 157 -4.84 6.44 -13.10
C ILE A 157 -6.06 6.22 -12.22
N ASP A 158 -6.98 5.40 -12.69
CA ASP A 158 -8.19 5.01 -11.97
C ASP A 158 -7.90 3.89 -10.95
N LEU A 159 -8.66 3.85 -9.85
CA LEU A 159 -8.65 2.76 -8.88
C LEU A 159 -9.36 1.53 -9.44
N GLY A 160 -8.73 0.36 -9.35
CA GLY A 160 -9.32 -0.90 -9.77
C GLY A 160 -9.17 -1.11 -11.28
N PHE A 161 -10.27 -1.03 -12.02
CA PHE A 161 -10.27 -1.17 -13.48
C PHE A 161 -10.78 0.14 -14.10
N ASN A 162 -10.20 0.53 -15.23
CA ASN A 162 -10.68 1.69 -15.98
C ASN A 162 -11.94 1.34 -16.79
N LYS A 163 -12.51 2.32 -17.49
CA LYS A 163 -13.75 2.15 -18.30
C LYS A 163 -13.59 1.18 -19.48
N ASP A 164 -12.36 0.95 -19.91
CA ASP A 164 -11.99 0.08 -21.01
C ASP A 164 -11.60 -1.34 -20.51
N ALA A 165 -11.86 -1.62 -19.22
CA ALA A 165 -11.54 -2.87 -18.53
C ALA A 165 -10.03 -3.16 -18.42
N GLU A 166 -9.18 -2.16 -18.59
CA GLU A 166 -7.75 -2.25 -18.35
C GLU A 166 -7.46 -2.08 -16.85
N MET A 167 -6.34 -2.65 -16.40
CA MET A 167 -5.95 -2.60 -15.00
C MET A 167 -5.57 -1.16 -14.62
N GLY A 168 -6.09 -0.69 -13.50
CA GLY A 168 -5.72 0.58 -12.91
C GLY A 168 -4.74 0.41 -11.75
N LEU A 169 -4.83 1.30 -10.77
CA LEU A 169 -4.09 1.19 -9.53
C LEU A 169 -4.84 0.22 -8.60
N MET A 170 -4.18 -0.85 -8.14
CA MET A 170 -4.73 -1.78 -7.16
C MET A 170 -3.96 -1.71 -5.84
N PRO A 171 -4.53 -1.08 -4.78
CA PRO A 171 -3.94 -1.09 -3.46
C PRO A 171 -4.05 -2.46 -2.79
N ARG A 172 -3.03 -2.84 -2.03
CA ARG A 172 -3.13 -3.90 -1.03
C ARG A 172 -3.98 -3.45 0.14
N SER A 173 -4.54 -4.42 0.85
CA SER A 173 -5.05 -4.21 2.20
C SER A 173 -3.91 -4.20 3.23
N VAL A 174 -4.18 -3.79 4.46
CA VAL A 174 -3.19 -3.89 5.55
C VAL A 174 -2.80 -5.35 5.80
N LEU A 175 -3.77 -6.27 5.71
CA LEU A 175 -3.49 -7.70 5.78
C LEU A 175 -2.58 -8.15 4.61
N GLY A 176 -2.85 -7.68 3.39
CA GLY A 176 -1.98 -7.96 2.24
C GLY A 176 -0.56 -7.42 2.41
N CYS A 177 -0.41 -6.24 3.03
CA CYS A 177 0.90 -5.70 3.40
C CYS A 177 1.60 -6.61 4.43
N MET A 178 0.88 -7.11 5.43
CA MET A 178 1.43 -8.05 6.42
C MET A 178 1.87 -9.37 5.79
N TYR A 179 1.09 -9.94 4.87
CA TYR A 179 1.48 -11.13 4.10
C TYR A 179 2.74 -10.87 3.28
N TYR A 180 2.78 -9.76 2.54
CA TYR A 180 3.94 -9.37 1.74
C TYR A 180 5.21 -9.24 2.61
N LEU A 181 5.11 -8.56 3.76
CA LEU A 181 6.23 -8.41 4.69
C LEU A 181 6.60 -9.71 5.42
N SER A 182 5.68 -10.67 5.58
CA SER A 182 5.97 -11.96 6.21
C SER A 182 6.99 -12.79 5.43
N LEU A 183 7.13 -12.54 4.12
CA LEU A 183 8.19 -13.12 3.29
C LEU A 183 9.59 -12.66 3.72
N GLY A 184 9.70 -11.60 4.51
CA GLY A 184 10.95 -11.09 5.06
C GLY A 184 11.42 -11.80 6.33
N ILE A 185 10.66 -12.77 6.82
CA ILE A 185 11.04 -13.57 7.98
C ILE A 185 12.11 -14.58 7.56
N ILE A 186 13.23 -14.58 8.26
CA ILE A 186 14.28 -15.59 8.16
C ILE A 186 13.92 -16.72 9.12
N PRO A 187 13.45 -17.87 8.62
CA PRO A 187 13.01 -18.95 9.48
C PRO A 187 14.21 -19.66 10.14
N PRO A 188 13.98 -20.32 11.29
CA PRO A 188 14.98 -21.20 11.88
C PRO A 188 15.38 -22.32 10.91
N ILE A 189 16.67 -22.67 10.89
CA ILE A 189 17.20 -23.74 10.03
C ILE A 189 16.46 -25.07 10.23
N GLN A 190 16.00 -25.33 11.46
CA GLN A 190 15.23 -26.54 11.77
C GLN A 190 13.93 -26.62 10.96
N ASP A 191 13.18 -25.52 10.84
CA ASP A 191 11.92 -25.50 10.09
C ASP A 191 12.14 -25.71 8.59
N ILE A 192 13.26 -25.22 8.04
CA ILE A 192 13.66 -25.48 6.66
C ILE A 192 13.96 -26.98 6.47
N SER A 193 14.77 -27.57 7.36
CA SER A 193 15.20 -28.97 7.26
C SER A 193 14.07 -29.99 7.40
N MET A 194 13.01 -29.63 8.16
CA MET A 194 11.84 -30.48 8.38
C MET A 194 10.76 -30.33 7.29
N GLY A 195 10.95 -29.42 6.32
CA GLY A 195 9.95 -29.17 5.26
C GLY A 195 8.70 -28.43 5.75
N ASN A 196 8.80 -27.69 6.86
CA ASN A 196 7.68 -26.92 7.42
C ASN A 196 7.39 -25.64 6.60
N ILE A 197 8.26 -25.30 5.66
CA ILE A 197 8.21 -24.08 4.86
C ILE A 197 8.27 -24.44 3.37
N PRO A 198 7.34 -23.93 2.55
CA PRO A 198 7.39 -24.10 1.10
C PRO A 198 8.70 -23.56 0.52
N LEU A 199 9.40 -24.40 -0.24
CA LEU A 199 10.60 -24.02 -0.97
C LEU A 199 10.24 -23.69 -2.42
N VAL A 200 10.25 -22.41 -2.76
CA VAL A 200 10.06 -21.94 -4.14
C VAL A 200 11.40 -21.96 -4.85
N LYS A 201 11.39 -22.43 -6.10
CA LYS A 201 12.57 -22.42 -6.97
C LYS A 201 12.43 -21.35 -8.05
N ASP A 202 13.54 -20.72 -8.41
CA ASP A 202 13.64 -19.83 -9.55
C ASP A 202 13.74 -20.59 -10.88
N LYS A 203 13.91 -19.84 -11.99
CA LYS A 203 14.04 -20.38 -13.35
C LYS A 203 15.27 -21.28 -13.52
N ASP A 204 16.30 -21.09 -12.69
CA ASP A 204 17.55 -21.86 -12.70
C ASP A 204 17.51 -23.05 -11.71
N GLY A 205 16.38 -23.25 -11.03
CA GLY A 205 16.16 -24.33 -10.07
C GLY A 205 16.75 -24.09 -8.68
N LYS A 206 17.27 -22.90 -8.40
CA LYS A 206 17.80 -22.50 -7.10
C LYS A 206 16.67 -22.06 -6.17
N ILE A 207 16.83 -22.28 -4.86
CA ILE A 207 15.87 -21.80 -3.86
C ILE A 207 15.81 -20.27 -3.91
N TYR A 208 14.61 -19.75 -4.12
CA TYR A 208 14.37 -18.33 -4.23
C TYR A 208 14.58 -17.64 -2.88
N ASN A 209 15.34 -16.55 -2.88
CA ASN A 209 15.59 -15.75 -1.69
C ASN A 209 14.56 -14.61 -1.61
N TRP A 210 13.55 -14.76 -0.75
CA TRP A 210 12.51 -13.76 -0.55
C TRP A 210 13.02 -12.38 -0.09
N GLN A 211 14.24 -12.28 0.45
CA GLN A 211 14.84 -10.98 0.76
C GLN A 211 15.09 -10.15 -0.51
N GLU A 212 15.31 -10.80 -1.66
CA GLU A 212 15.46 -10.11 -2.95
C GLU A 212 14.17 -9.43 -3.37
N LEU A 213 13.02 -10.12 -3.21
CA LEU A 213 11.69 -9.56 -3.46
C LEU A 213 11.43 -8.29 -2.63
N LEU A 214 11.85 -8.30 -1.37
CA LEU A 214 11.61 -7.16 -0.49
C LEU A 214 12.60 -6.02 -0.72
N GLY A 215 13.69 -6.22 -1.46
CA GLY A 215 14.68 -5.18 -1.75
C GLY A 215 15.17 -4.42 -0.52
N GLY A 216 15.33 -5.12 0.61
CA GLY A 216 15.74 -4.53 1.89
C GLY A 216 14.66 -3.73 2.64
N LEU A 217 13.38 -3.83 2.25
CA LEU A 217 12.28 -3.17 2.94
C LEU A 217 12.08 -3.68 4.37
N PHE A 218 12.25 -5.00 4.58
CA PHE A 218 11.87 -5.63 5.84
C PHE A 218 12.56 -6.98 6.05
N THR A 219 13.21 -7.13 7.19
CA THR A 219 13.88 -8.37 7.59
C THR A 219 13.57 -8.68 9.05
N VAL A 220 13.11 -9.90 9.32
CA VAL A 220 12.90 -10.39 10.69
C VAL A 220 13.79 -11.61 10.90
N SER A 221 14.72 -11.51 11.84
CA SER A 221 15.62 -12.60 12.18
C SER A 221 14.98 -13.53 13.20
N SER A 222 15.47 -14.77 13.27
CA SER A 222 15.08 -15.74 14.29
C SER A 222 16.28 -16.20 15.12
N SER A 223 16.02 -16.57 16.38
CA SER A 223 17.03 -17.05 17.33
C SER A 223 16.40 -17.98 18.36
N GLN A 224 17.18 -18.91 18.94
CA GLN A 224 16.66 -19.84 19.95
C GLN A 224 16.56 -19.21 21.34
N SER A 225 17.54 -18.37 21.70
CA SER A 225 17.54 -17.55 22.91
C SER A 225 17.02 -16.14 22.63
N TYR A 226 16.72 -15.37 23.68
CA TYR A 226 16.33 -13.97 23.51
C TYR A 226 17.47 -13.17 22.85
N PRO A 227 17.20 -12.35 21.81
CA PRO A 227 18.23 -11.57 21.12
C PRO A 227 18.85 -10.50 22.02
N SER A 228 20.11 -10.14 21.80
CA SER A 228 20.86 -9.23 22.67
C SER A 228 20.41 -7.77 22.58
N ASN A 229 20.03 -7.29 21.39
CA ASN A 229 19.63 -5.90 21.14
C ASN A 229 18.46 -5.81 20.12
N PRO A 230 17.28 -6.35 20.44
CA PRO A 230 16.13 -6.24 19.56
C PRO A 230 15.50 -4.86 19.63
N PHE A 231 15.02 -4.34 18.49
CA PHE A 231 14.05 -3.25 18.49
C PHE A 231 12.68 -3.75 18.98
N VAL A 232 12.25 -4.88 18.44
CA VAL A 232 11.04 -5.62 18.83
C VAL A 232 11.39 -7.10 18.77
N ALA A 233 10.95 -7.87 19.76
CA ALA A 233 11.10 -9.32 19.79
C ALA A 233 9.81 -9.99 20.29
N VAL A 234 9.42 -11.08 19.64
CA VAL A 234 8.26 -11.89 19.99
C VAL A 234 8.67 -13.35 20.07
N LYS A 235 8.28 -14.03 21.14
CA LYS A 235 8.45 -15.48 21.26
C LYS A 235 7.31 -16.19 20.56
N TYR A 236 7.64 -17.12 19.67
CA TYR A 236 6.67 -18.00 19.03
C TYR A 236 7.23 -19.41 19.02
N ARG A 237 6.50 -20.35 19.65
CA ARG A 237 7.00 -21.71 19.97
C ARG A 237 8.32 -21.63 20.75
N ASP A 238 9.35 -22.32 20.29
CA ASP A 238 10.66 -22.44 20.94
C ASP A 238 11.71 -21.46 20.40
N HIS A 239 11.29 -20.47 19.60
CA HIS A 239 12.17 -19.47 19.00
C HIS A 239 11.68 -18.04 19.25
N TRP A 240 12.63 -17.11 19.20
CA TRP A 240 12.43 -15.67 19.19
C TRP A 240 12.56 -15.12 17.78
N TYR A 241 11.58 -14.34 17.36
CA TYR A 241 11.59 -13.60 16.11
C TYR A 241 11.74 -12.12 16.44
N TYR A 242 12.64 -11.42 15.74
CA TYR A 242 12.98 -10.06 16.10
C TYR A 242 13.42 -9.20 14.92
N ILE A 243 13.23 -7.89 15.09
CA ILE A 243 13.84 -6.85 14.27
C ILE A 243 15.09 -6.38 15.00
N ASP A 244 16.25 -6.42 14.34
CA ASP A 244 17.50 -5.92 14.91
C ASP A 244 17.41 -4.40 15.15
N ASN A 245 17.89 -3.93 16.30
CA ASN A 245 17.85 -2.50 16.62
C ASN A 245 18.75 -1.64 15.71
N ASN A 246 19.75 -2.22 15.04
CA ASN A 246 20.57 -1.53 14.06
C ASN A 246 19.94 -1.48 12.65
N ASP A 247 18.87 -2.25 12.41
CA ASP A 247 18.19 -2.25 11.11
C ASP A 247 17.23 -1.06 10.98
N ILE A 248 17.77 0.07 10.50
CA ILE A 248 17.01 1.30 10.29
C ILE A 248 15.95 1.12 9.19
N CYS A 249 16.24 0.36 8.14
CA CYS A 249 15.33 0.18 7.02
C CYS A 249 14.06 -0.57 7.45
N THR A 250 14.23 -1.70 8.12
CA THR A 250 13.11 -2.50 8.66
C THR A 250 12.32 -1.69 9.68
N LYS A 251 12.98 -0.93 10.58
CA LYS A 251 12.29 -0.06 11.54
C LYS A 251 11.41 0.99 10.87
N ARG A 252 11.88 1.64 9.80
CA ARG A 252 11.08 2.63 9.05
C ARG A 252 9.84 1.99 8.43
N THR A 253 9.99 0.81 7.82
CA THR A 253 8.86 0.06 7.25
C THR A 253 7.89 -0.43 8.33
N PHE A 254 8.40 -0.86 9.49
CA PHE A 254 7.57 -1.24 10.63
C PHE A 254 6.71 -0.07 11.12
N VAL A 255 7.28 1.13 11.26
CA VAL A 255 6.54 2.34 11.65
C VAL A 255 5.50 2.72 10.60
N LEU A 256 5.83 2.61 9.31
CA LEU A 256 4.85 2.82 8.22
C LEU A 256 3.66 1.86 8.34
N LEU A 257 3.92 0.57 8.58
CA LEU A 257 2.87 -0.44 8.78
C LEU A 257 1.99 -0.10 10.00
N GLN A 258 2.59 0.34 11.11
CA GLN A 258 1.84 0.77 12.30
C GLN A 258 0.94 1.98 11.99
N GLN A 259 1.44 2.97 11.25
CA GLN A 259 0.65 4.14 10.84
C GLN A 259 -0.50 3.74 9.92
N LEU A 260 -0.26 2.89 8.91
CA LEU A 260 -1.30 2.36 8.03
C LEU A 260 -2.40 1.63 8.83
N TYR A 261 -1.99 0.80 9.79
CA TYR A 261 -2.91 0.10 10.68
C TYR A 261 -3.73 1.08 11.52
N SER A 262 -3.10 2.11 12.11
CA SER A 262 -3.79 3.13 12.90
C SER A 262 -4.80 3.93 12.07
N LEU A 263 -4.41 4.39 10.87
CA LEU A 263 -5.29 5.13 9.96
C LEU A 263 -6.50 4.29 9.56
N GLN A 264 -6.25 3.02 9.19
CA GLN A 264 -7.32 2.10 8.86
C GLN A 264 -8.28 1.90 10.02
N SER A 265 -7.78 1.70 11.25
CA SER A 265 -8.62 1.53 12.45
C SER A 265 -9.46 2.77 12.79
N SER A 266 -9.01 3.96 12.41
CA SER A 266 -9.64 5.24 12.74
C SER A 266 -10.84 5.60 11.84
N GLU A 267 -10.95 5.04 10.63
CA GLU A 267 -12.10 5.24 9.71
C GLU A 267 -13.44 4.75 10.28
N ALA A 268 -13.44 4.04 11.43
CA ALA A 268 -14.65 3.64 12.11
C ALA A 268 -15.46 4.81 12.72
N LYS A 269 -14.93 6.04 12.80
CA LYS A 269 -15.64 7.22 13.33
C LYS A 269 -15.14 8.56 12.76
N THR A 270 -15.43 8.87 11.51
CA THR A 270 -15.44 10.27 11.05
C THR A 270 -16.61 10.48 10.10
N LEU A 271 -17.76 10.85 10.65
CA LEU A 271 -18.66 11.73 9.90
C LEU A 271 -17.85 13.01 9.60
N PRO A 272 -17.84 13.53 8.36
CA PRO A 272 -17.19 14.79 8.10
C PRO A 272 -17.87 15.85 8.96
N THR A 273 -17.15 16.41 9.92
CA THR A 273 -17.58 17.63 10.60
C THR A 273 -17.72 18.70 9.54
N LEU A 274 -18.96 19.05 9.23
CA LEU A 274 -19.30 20.21 8.42
C LEU A 274 -18.73 21.43 9.14
N LEU A 275 -17.62 21.98 8.62
CA LEU A 275 -17.06 23.22 9.11
C LEU A 275 -17.98 24.35 8.62
N THR A 276 -19.02 24.67 9.38
CA THR A 276 -19.76 25.92 9.18
C THR A 276 -18.98 27.04 9.87
N ILE A 277 -18.26 27.81 9.06
CA ILE A 277 -17.79 29.13 9.48
C ILE A 277 -19.05 29.98 9.69
N PRO A 278 -19.29 30.55 10.89
CA PRO A 278 -20.36 31.51 11.04
C PRO A 278 -19.96 32.79 10.29
N LEU A 279 -20.74 33.17 9.28
CA LEU A 279 -20.71 34.52 8.75
C LEU A 279 -21.54 35.41 9.68
N GLY A 280 -20.85 36.33 10.36
CA GLY A 280 -21.33 37.68 10.68
C GLY A 280 -22.57 37.85 11.55
N GLY A 281 -22.34 38.34 12.77
CA GLY A 281 -23.22 39.26 13.48
C GLY A 281 -22.40 40.46 13.91
#